data_AF-A0A5M3Z4X1-F1
#
_entry.id   AF-A0A5M3Z4X1-F1
#
_cell.length_a   1.000
_cell.length_b   1.000
_cell.length_c   1.000
_cell.angle_alpha   90.00
_cell.angle_beta   90.00
_cell.angle_gamma   90.00
#
_symmetry.space_group_name_H-M   'P 1'
#
loop_
_entity.id
_entity.type
_entity.pdbx_description
1 polymer ?
#
loop_
_entity_poly.entity_id
_entity_poly.type
_entity_poly.pdbx_seq_one_letter_code
_entity_poly.pdbx_strand_id
1 'polypeptide(L)'
;MSSSLPGNRDLPASQYDLSTYWGRVRHAADISDPRMMFVSSTGLESAKKLISSYKQNHVPAMTPELWRAKKIVDSTLHPDTGEPVFLPFRMSCYVLSNLVVTAGMLTPGLKTTGTLLWQIANQSLNVAINNANANKSTPLSVSQMAQSYLMAVSASCSVALGLNALVPRLKRVSPNTKLILGRLVPFAAVASASALNVFLMRGEEIRQGIDVYPVLSDAERAKREETGEPVQSLGKSKKAATIAVGETAISRVLNATPIMVVPPLVLLQLEKTAWLRARPRMVTPVNLGLILATSLFALPLALGAFPQRQAISASTLEEEFWGRGGKDGQVEFNRGIIKMDITTPRLHLRPLTLADARAAHEFRRREEVMQWSMKKTPDKDLAETEAWVSKTLSVPNHVFVVTESQSPSDRIIGTIGLRFMELPFASSEDKPRRWELGYQFHPDVWGRGYATEGARAVVQAWRQGEIGRLEEEGEWAGMLHAATNKENEASQRVLRKLGFERAREFVDPTGTVYVDHKFVG
;
A
#
# COMPACT_ATOMS: atom_id res chain seq x y z
N MET A 1 -9.48 -0.83 -5.53
CA MET A 1 -10.74 -1.01 -4.76
C MET A 1 -11.68 -1.94 -5.52
N SER A 2 -12.04 -1.62 -6.78
CA SER A 2 -12.79 -2.54 -7.68
C SER A 2 -12.02 -3.77 -8.20
N SER A 3 -10.77 -3.97 -7.79
CA SER A 3 -9.90 -5.08 -8.19
C SER A 3 -10.37 -6.43 -7.64
N SER A 4 -10.96 -6.45 -6.44
CA SER A 4 -11.45 -7.64 -5.74
C SER A 4 -12.74 -8.26 -6.30
N LEU A 5 -13.39 -7.63 -7.27
CA LEU A 5 -14.60 -8.16 -7.89
C LEU A 5 -14.28 -9.17 -9.01
N PRO A 6 -15.05 -10.26 -9.18
CA PRO A 6 -14.73 -11.33 -10.12
C PRO A 6 -14.78 -10.90 -11.59
N GLY A 7 -13.82 -11.38 -12.39
CA GLY A 7 -13.78 -11.28 -13.86
C GLY A 7 -12.39 -10.94 -14.42
N ASN A 8 -12.16 -11.25 -15.70
CA ASN A 8 -10.84 -11.29 -16.34
C ASN A 8 -10.44 -9.97 -17.04
N ARG A 9 -11.38 -9.02 -17.18
CA ARG A 9 -11.12 -7.71 -17.79
C ARG A 9 -10.77 -6.68 -16.74
N ASP A 10 -9.66 -5.97 -16.96
CA ASP A 10 -9.24 -4.87 -16.10
C ASP A 10 -10.17 -3.65 -16.20
N LEU A 11 -10.34 -2.99 -15.06
CA LEU A 11 -11.09 -1.74 -14.97
C LEU A 11 -10.11 -0.58 -15.16
N PRO A 12 -10.47 0.44 -15.97
CA PRO A 12 -9.63 1.62 -16.09
C PRO A 12 -9.45 2.29 -14.73
N ALA A 13 -8.24 2.75 -14.42
CA ALA A 13 -7.91 3.30 -13.10
C ALA A 13 -8.76 4.52 -12.72
N SER A 14 -9.10 5.38 -13.69
CA SER A 14 -9.85 6.61 -13.50
C SER A 14 -10.62 7.00 -14.77
N GLN A 15 -11.74 7.71 -14.60
CA GLN A 15 -12.49 8.34 -15.70
C GLN A 15 -11.75 9.59 -16.25
N TYR A 16 -10.88 10.17 -15.42
CA TYR A 16 -10.13 11.38 -15.74
C TYR A 16 -8.65 11.06 -15.90
N ASP A 17 -7.99 11.86 -16.75
CA ASP A 17 -6.54 11.79 -16.95
C ASP A 17 -5.75 12.18 -15.69
N LEU A 18 -5.14 11.19 -15.05
CA LEU A 18 -4.36 11.35 -13.81
C LEU A 18 -3.00 12.03 -14.02
N SER A 19 -2.55 12.20 -15.27
CA SER A 19 -1.36 13.01 -15.58
C SER A 19 -1.59 14.49 -15.26
N THR A 20 -2.83 14.96 -15.43
CA THR A 20 -3.23 16.35 -15.17
C THR A 20 -3.62 16.57 -13.71
N TYR A 21 -3.30 17.76 -13.17
CA TYR A 21 -3.72 18.15 -11.81
C TYR A 21 -5.25 18.06 -11.64
N TRP A 22 -6.02 18.66 -12.55
CA TRP A 22 -7.49 18.67 -12.47
C TRP A 22 -8.13 17.30 -12.69
N GLY A 23 -7.49 16.39 -13.43
CA GLY A 23 -7.95 15.01 -13.49
C GLY A 23 -7.76 14.28 -12.16
N ARG A 24 -6.63 14.48 -11.47
CA ARG A 24 -6.41 13.93 -10.11
C ARG A 24 -7.37 14.52 -9.09
N VAL A 25 -7.63 15.83 -9.13
CA VAL A 25 -8.60 16.48 -8.23
C VAL A 25 -10.00 15.90 -8.41
N ARG A 26 -10.47 15.74 -9.65
CA ARG A 26 -11.80 15.15 -9.93
C ARG A 26 -11.89 13.70 -9.48
N HIS A 27 -10.83 12.92 -9.72
CA HIS A 27 -10.74 11.53 -9.25
C HIS A 27 -10.79 11.45 -7.71
N ALA A 28 -10.03 12.29 -7.02
CA ALA A 28 -10.03 12.36 -5.55
C ALA A 28 -11.38 12.81 -4.98
N ALA A 29 -12.06 13.76 -5.65
CA ALA A 29 -13.40 14.21 -5.27
C ALA A 29 -14.44 13.08 -5.40
N ASP A 30 -14.31 12.22 -6.42
CA ASP A 30 -15.21 11.08 -6.59
C ASP A 30 -15.01 10.01 -5.50
N ILE A 31 -13.78 9.74 -5.09
CA ILE A 31 -13.50 8.75 -4.02
C ILE A 31 -13.95 9.25 -2.65
N SER A 32 -13.83 10.56 -2.39
CA SER A 32 -14.15 11.18 -1.09
C SER A 32 -15.58 11.72 -0.98
N ASP A 33 -16.46 11.39 -1.94
CA ASP A 33 -17.83 11.89 -1.99
C ASP A 33 -18.68 11.39 -0.81
N PRO A 34 -19.14 12.29 0.09
CA PRO A 34 -19.92 11.90 1.27
C PRO A 34 -21.28 11.31 0.92
N ARG A 35 -21.82 11.59 -0.27
CA ARG A 35 -23.11 11.02 -0.70
C ARG A 35 -23.06 9.50 -0.77
N MET A 36 -21.88 8.90 -0.94
CA MET A 36 -21.70 7.46 -1.00
C MET A 36 -22.00 6.76 0.34
N MET A 37 -22.00 7.48 1.47
CA MET A 37 -22.39 6.89 2.76
C MET A 37 -23.86 6.47 2.81
N PHE A 38 -24.72 7.12 2.02
CA PHE A 38 -26.16 6.85 1.98
C PHE A 38 -26.53 5.74 0.99
N VAL A 39 -25.55 5.07 0.38
CA VAL A 39 -25.80 3.94 -0.52
C VAL A 39 -26.30 2.76 0.31
N SER A 40 -27.48 2.26 -0.04
CA SER A 40 -28.06 1.06 0.58
C SER A 40 -27.27 -0.19 0.21
N SER A 41 -27.42 -1.25 1.01
CA SER A 41 -26.86 -2.57 0.68
C SER A 41 -27.34 -3.07 -0.69
N THR A 42 -28.61 -2.80 -1.05
CA THR A 42 -29.16 -3.14 -2.37
C THR A 42 -28.50 -2.37 -3.52
N GLY A 43 -28.19 -1.09 -3.31
CA GLY A 43 -27.46 -0.27 -4.28
C GLY A 43 -26.01 -0.73 -4.47
N LEU A 44 -25.35 -1.13 -3.38
CA LEU A 44 -24.00 -1.68 -3.42
C LEU A 44 -23.96 -3.02 -4.17
N GLU A 45 -24.88 -3.95 -3.88
CA GLU A 45 -24.94 -5.25 -4.58
C GLU A 45 -25.25 -5.07 -6.07
N SER A 46 -26.09 -4.11 -6.44
CA SER A 46 -26.35 -3.78 -7.85
C SER A 46 -25.11 -3.23 -8.53
N ALA A 47 -24.36 -2.35 -7.85
CA ALA A 47 -23.09 -1.82 -8.36
C ALA A 47 -22.03 -2.92 -8.54
N LYS A 48 -21.91 -3.84 -7.57
CA LYS A 48 -21.03 -5.01 -7.68
C LYS A 48 -21.39 -5.86 -8.90
N LYS A 49 -22.66 -6.21 -9.08
CA LYS A 49 -23.13 -7.01 -10.24
C LYS A 49 -22.80 -6.34 -11.57
N LEU A 50 -23.01 -5.03 -11.67
CA LEU A 50 -22.73 -4.28 -12.91
C LEU A 50 -21.24 -4.28 -13.24
N ILE A 51 -20.39 -4.06 -12.24
CA ILE A 51 -18.92 -4.10 -12.41
C ILE A 51 -18.46 -5.51 -12.76
N SER A 52 -18.94 -6.55 -12.07
CA SER A 52 -18.61 -7.94 -12.40
C SER A 52 -19.06 -8.31 -13.83
N SER A 53 -20.22 -7.82 -14.28
CA SER A 53 -20.71 -8.06 -15.64
C SER A 53 -19.78 -7.45 -16.71
N TYR A 54 -19.25 -6.25 -16.46
CA TYR A 54 -18.22 -5.65 -17.32
C TYR A 54 -16.91 -6.44 -17.28
N LYS A 55 -16.46 -6.86 -16.09
CA LYS A 55 -15.25 -7.67 -15.93
C LYS A 55 -15.35 -9.04 -16.60
N GLN A 56 -16.57 -9.55 -16.81
CA GLN A 56 -16.88 -10.81 -17.52
C GLN A 56 -17.12 -10.63 -19.02
N ASN A 57 -16.85 -9.45 -19.59
CA ASN A 57 -17.10 -9.11 -21.01
C ASN A 57 -18.57 -9.14 -21.45
N HIS A 58 -19.55 -9.14 -20.53
CA HIS A 58 -20.97 -8.99 -20.88
C HIS A 58 -21.34 -7.56 -21.28
N VAL A 59 -20.53 -6.57 -20.88
CA VAL A 59 -20.71 -5.16 -21.25
C VAL A 59 -19.46 -4.69 -22.00
N PRO A 60 -19.59 -4.15 -23.23
CA PRO A 60 -18.45 -3.89 -24.10
C PRO A 60 -17.64 -2.64 -23.69
N ALA A 61 -18.27 -1.62 -23.10
CA ALA A 61 -17.63 -0.34 -22.80
C ALA A 61 -18.02 0.24 -21.43
N MET A 62 -17.20 1.14 -20.90
CA MET A 62 -17.51 1.89 -19.69
C MET A 62 -18.62 2.91 -19.96
N THR A 63 -19.84 2.64 -19.52
CA THR A 63 -20.96 3.59 -19.57
C THR A 63 -20.97 4.52 -18.34
N PRO A 64 -21.71 5.65 -18.37
CA PRO A 64 -21.88 6.51 -17.19
C PRO A 64 -22.43 5.75 -15.97
N GLU A 65 -23.32 4.78 -16.17
CA GLU A 65 -23.82 3.94 -15.07
C GLU A 65 -22.71 3.06 -14.49
N LEU A 66 -21.81 2.55 -15.33
CA LEU A 66 -20.69 1.71 -14.90
C LEU A 66 -19.65 2.53 -14.13
N TRP A 67 -19.40 3.78 -14.53
CA TRP A 67 -18.57 4.71 -13.76
C TRP A 67 -19.18 5.04 -12.39
N ARG A 68 -20.50 5.21 -12.32
CA ARG A 68 -21.21 5.40 -11.05
C ARG A 68 -21.12 4.17 -10.16
N ALA A 69 -21.28 2.97 -10.73
CA ALA A 69 -21.13 1.72 -10.00
C ALA A 69 -19.69 1.54 -9.48
N LYS A 70 -18.69 1.87 -10.31
CA LYS A 70 -17.28 1.85 -9.92
C LYS A 70 -17.01 2.80 -8.77
N LYS A 71 -17.55 4.03 -8.82
CA LYS A 71 -17.46 5.00 -7.71
C LYS A 71 -18.06 4.46 -6.41
N ILE A 72 -19.23 3.82 -6.47
CA ILE A 72 -19.88 3.21 -5.28
C ILE A 72 -18.97 2.11 -4.69
N VAL A 73 -18.48 1.22 -5.54
CA VAL A 73 -17.57 0.13 -5.14
C VAL A 73 -16.28 0.68 -4.55
N ASP A 74 -15.65 1.64 -5.22
CA ASP A 74 -14.37 2.21 -4.83
C ASP A 74 -14.42 3.06 -3.56
N SER A 75 -15.60 3.60 -3.21
CA SER A 75 -15.78 4.41 -1.99
C SER A 75 -16.27 3.60 -0.79
N THR A 76 -16.76 2.37 -1.02
CA THR A 76 -17.42 1.56 0.00
C THR A 76 -16.67 0.28 0.36
N LEU A 77 -16.08 -0.40 -0.62
CA LEU A 77 -15.43 -1.70 -0.42
C LEU A 77 -13.95 -1.56 -0.12
N HIS A 78 -13.44 -2.43 0.73
CA HIS A 78 -12.02 -2.61 0.93
C HIS A 78 -11.38 -3.23 -0.33
N PRO A 79 -10.21 -2.75 -0.79
CA PRO A 79 -9.63 -3.16 -2.06
C PRO A 79 -9.20 -4.63 -2.06
N ASP A 80 -8.81 -5.15 -0.89
CA ASP A 80 -8.30 -6.51 -0.76
C ASP A 80 -9.36 -7.53 -0.36
N THR A 81 -10.37 -7.16 0.43
CA THR A 81 -11.34 -8.14 0.96
C THR A 81 -12.66 -8.10 0.22
N GLY A 82 -12.93 -7.05 -0.56
CA GLY A 82 -14.24 -6.86 -1.21
C GLY A 82 -15.39 -6.62 -0.22
N GLU A 83 -15.10 -6.50 1.08
CA GLU A 83 -16.09 -6.23 2.12
C GLU A 83 -16.27 -4.73 2.33
N PRO A 84 -17.47 -4.27 2.72
CA PRO A 84 -17.68 -2.87 3.06
C PRO A 84 -16.81 -2.46 4.27
N VAL A 85 -16.01 -1.41 4.12
CA VAL A 85 -15.26 -0.83 5.25
C VAL A 85 -16.27 -0.36 6.32
N PHE A 86 -15.98 -0.51 7.61
CA PHE A 86 -16.94 -0.13 8.66
C PHE A 86 -17.09 1.41 8.75
N LEU A 87 -18.32 1.91 8.93
CA LEU A 87 -18.55 3.33 9.27
C LEU A 87 -18.22 3.55 10.75
N PRO A 88 -17.49 4.61 11.14
CA PRO A 88 -17.25 5.84 10.39
C PRO A 88 -15.87 5.90 9.69
N PHE A 89 -15.22 4.76 9.45
CA PHE A 89 -13.85 4.70 8.94
C PHE A 89 -13.74 4.62 7.41
N ARG A 90 -14.85 4.56 6.67
CA ARG A 90 -14.86 4.61 5.20
C ARG A 90 -14.24 5.91 4.67
N MET A 91 -13.58 5.85 3.52
CA MET A 91 -13.11 7.05 2.81
C MET A 91 -14.25 8.04 2.49
N SER A 92 -15.46 7.56 2.21
CA SER A 92 -16.64 8.41 2.03
C SER A 92 -17.06 9.16 3.31
N CYS A 93 -16.73 8.64 4.49
CA CYS A 93 -16.99 9.27 5.79
C CYS A 93 -15.81 10.11 6.28
N TYR A 94 -14.68 10.11 5.55
CA TYR A 94 -13.43 10.74 5.98
C TYR A 94 -13.61 12.21 6.37
N VAL A 95 -14.34 12.98 5.55
CA VAL A 95 -14.61 14.39 5.82
C VAL A 95 -15.46 14.58 7.09
N LEU A 96 -16.48 13.75 7.30
CA LEU A 96 -17.37 13.88 8.47
C LEU A 96 -16.71 13.41 9.76
N SER A 97 -15.97 12.31 9.72
CA SER A 97 -15.22 11.82 10.87
C SER A 97 -14.17 12.84 11.30
N ASN A 98 -13.43 13.42 10.34
CA ASN A 98 -12.46 14.49 10.62
C ASN A 98 -13.12 15.80 11.06
N LEU A 99 -14.33 16.11 10.60
CA LEU A 99 -15.09 17.29 11.05
C LEU A 99 -15.29 17.25 12.57
N VAL A 100 -15.66 16.09 13.14
CA VAL A 100 -15.93 15.95 14.58
C VAL A 100 -14.67 16.26 15.41
N VAL A 101 -13.55 15.60 15.10
CA VAL A 101 -12.30 15.81 15.85
C VAL A 101 -11.71 17.20 15.61
N THR A 102 -11.83 17.74 14.40
CA THR A 102 -11.35 19.08 14.07
C THR A 102 -12.16 20.15 14.79
N ALA A 103 -13.49 20.04 14.80
CA ALA A 103 -14.35 20.96 15.55
C ALA A 103 -14.07 20.89 17.05
N GLY A 104 -13.83 19.68 17.58
CA GLY A 104 -13.34 19.47 18.93
C GLY A 104 -12.06 20.24 19.20
N MET A 105 -11.01 20.01 18.41
CA MET A 105 -9.71 20.69 18.53
C MET A 105 -9.77 22.22 18.38
N LEU A 106 -10.68 22.74 17.56
CA LEU A 106 -10.83 24.17 17.29
C LEU A 106 -11.82 24.87 18.24
N THR A 107 -12.34 24.16 19.23
CA THR A 107 -13.24 24.75 20.23
C THR A 107 -12.50 25.84 21.04
N PRO A 108 -13.03 27.08 21.10
CA PRO A 108 -12.39 28.15 21.84
C PRO A 108 -12.28 27.84 23.34
N GLY A 109 -11.16 28.20 23.96
CA GLY A 109 -11.02 28.14 25.42
C GLY A 109 -10.88 26.74 26.02
N LEU A 110 -10.47 25.75 25.23
CA LEU A 110 -10.17 24.41 25.74
C LEU A 110 -9.12 24.44 26.85
N LYS A 111 -9.43 23.78 27.96
CA LYS A 111 -8.45 23.50 29.02
C LYS A 111 -7.41 22.49 28.51
N THR A 112 -6.30 22.36 29.24
CA THR A 112 -5.22 21.41 28.96
C THR A 112 -5.72 19.98 28.74
N THR A 113 -6.66 19.53 29.58
CA THR A 113 -7.28 18.20 29.48
C THR A 113 -8.07 18.03 28.18
N GLY A 114 -8.86 19.04 27.80
CA GLY A 114 -9.61 19.03 26.54
C GLY A 114 -8.70 19.05 25.31
N THR A 115 -7.61 19.82 25.36
CA THR A 115 -6.60 19.84 24.29
C THR A 115 -5.98 18.45 24.12
N LEU A 116 -5.57 17.81 25.22
CA LEU A 116 -4.97 16.47 25.18
C LEU A 116 -5.94 15.44 24.63
N LEU A 117 -7.19 15.44 25.12
CA LEU A 117 -8.22 14.48 24.71
C LEU A 117 -8.50 14.58 23.22
N TRP A 118 -8.64 15.79 22.67
CA TRP A 118 -8.91 15.97 21.24
C TRP A 118 -7.70 15.65 20.35
N GLN A 119 -6.48 15.90 20.81
CA GLN A 119 -5.28 15.47 20.09
C GLN A 119 -5.16 13.95 20.04
N ILE A 120 -5.41 13.28 21.16
CA ILE A 120 -5.47 11.81 21.22
C ILE A 120 -6.56 11.29 20.29
N ALA A 121 -7.79 11.82 20.39
CA ALA A 121 -8.92 11.41 19.56
C ALA A 121 -8.62 11.58 18.05
N ASN A 122 -7.96 12.67 17.66
CA ASN A 122 -7.54 12.91 16.28
C ASN A 122 -6.53 11.85 15.80
N GLN A 123 -5.51 11.54 16.59
CA GLN A 123 -4.53 10.50 16.22
C GLN A 123 -5.16 9.09 16.22
N SER A 124 -6.05 8.79 17.17
CA SER A 124 -6.79 7.53 17.20
C SER A 124 -7.66 7.37 15.95
N LEU A 125 -8.35 8.43 15.53
CA LEU A 125 -9.14 8.42 14.29
C LEU A 125 -8.26 8.19 13.07
N ASN A 126 -7.12 8.89 12.97
CA ASN A 126 -6.17 8.71 11.87
C ASN A 126 -5.66 7.27 11.79
N VAL A 127 -5.30 6.66 12.92
CA VAL A 127 -4.88 5.25 12.96
C VAL A 127 -6.03 4.33 12.58
N ALA A 128 -7.24 4.56 13.09
CA ALA A 128 -8.41 3.73 12.79
C ALA A 128 -8.79 3.80 11.30
N ILE A 129 -8.83 5.00 10.70
CA ILE A 129 -9.08 5.18 9.27
C ILE A 129 -7.95 4.54 8.46
N ASN A 130 -6.69 4.80 8.83
CA ASN A 130 -5.56 4.23 8.11
C ASN A 130 -5.58 2.70 8.18
N ASN A 131 -5.91 2.09 9.31
CA ASN A 131 -6.00 0.64 9.47
C ASN A 131 -7.23 0.04 8.77
N ALA A 132 -8.39 0.70 8.83
CA ALA A 132 -9.61 0.22 8.19
C ALA A 132 -9.56 0.31 6.66
N ASN A 133 -8.75 1.22 6.12
CA ASN A 133 -8.45 1.35 4.69
C ASN A 133 -7.01 0.89 4.38
N ALA A 134 -6.31 0.29 5.34
CA ALA A 134 -4.95 -0.20 5.13
C ALA A 134 -5.01 -1.43 4.26
N ASN A 135 -4.02 -1.54 3.40
CA ASN A 135 -3.81 -2.75 2.65
C ASN A 135 -3.65 -3.96 3.59
N LYS A 136 -4.66 -4.84 3.60
CA LYS A 136 -4.65 -6.10 4.35
C LYS A 136 -3.63 -7.10 3.81
N SER A 137 -3.12 -6.91 2.59
CA SER A 137 -1.96 -7.68 2.11
C SER A 137 -0.57 -7.16 2.53
N THR A 138 -0.47 -6.16 3.42
CA THR A 138 0.77 -5.84 4.16
C THR A 138 0.39 -5.29 5.55
N PRO A 139 -0.19 -6.11 6.44
CA PRO A 139 -0.65 -5.64 7.72
C PRO A 139 0.56 -5.19 8.54
N LEU A 140 0.50 -3.95 9.04
CA LEU A 140 1.48 -3.48 10.01
C LEU A 140 1.39 -4.36 11.25
N SER A 141 2.54 -4.78 11.78
CA SER A 141 2.55 -5.47 13.07
C SER A 141 1.84 -4.61 14.11
N VAL A 142 1.06 -5.23 15.00
CA VAL A 142 0.40 -4.52 16.11
C VAL A 142 1.42 -3.70 16.91
N SER A 143 2.65 -4.21 17.05
CA SER A 143 3.75 -3.48 17.69
C SER A 143 4.18 -2.22 16.93
N GLN A 144 4.30 -2.29 15.60
CA GLN A 144 4.66 -1.15 14.74
C GLN A 144 3.56 -0.09 14.70
N MET A 145 2.29 -0.54 14.63
CA MET A 145 1.14 0.36 14.68
C MET A 145 1.03 1.03 16.06
N ALA A 146 1.24 0.30 17.15
CA ALA A 146 1.25 0.84 18.50
C ALA A 146 2.40 1.84 18.71
N GLN A 147 3.61 1.51 18.25
CA GLN A 147 4.76 2.41 18.33
C GLN A 147 4.53 3.70 17.54
N SER A 148 4.05 3.59 16.30
CA SER A 148 3.75 4.75 15.45
C SER A 148 2.65 5.61 16.06
N TYR A 149 1.61 5.00 16.63
CA TYR A 149 0.55 5.69 17.36
C TYR A 149 1.07 6.43 18.59
N LEU A 150 1.85 5.77 19.46
CA LEU A 150 2.40 6.38 20.67
C LEU A 150 3.32 7.55 20.34
N MET A 151 4.15 7.41 19.30
CA MET A 151 5.02 8.49 18.82
C MET A 151 4.21 9.66 18.26
N ALA A 152 3.19 9.40 17.43
CA ALA A 152 2.33 10.43 16.86
C ALA A 152 1.53 11.17 17.93
N VAL A 153 0.95 10.47 18.90
CA VAL A 153 0.24 11.06 20.05
C VAL A 153 1.20 11.91 20.88
N SER A 154 2.38 11.38 21.21
CA SER A 154 3.38 12.11 21.99
C SER A 154 3.81 13.40 21.28
N ALA A 155 4.10 13.33 19.98
CA ALA A 155 4.45 14.51 19.19
C ALA A 155 3.30 15.54 19.13
N SER A 156 2.08 15.09 18.84
CA SER A 156 0.89 15.96 18.76
C SER A 156 0.64 16.68 20.10
N CYS A 157 0.67 15.92 21.20
CA CYS A 157 0.42 16.44 22.54
C CYS A 157 1.54 17.37 23.01
N SER A 158 2.82 17.01 22.80
CA SER A 158 3.94 17.86 23.18
C SER A 158 3.94 19.20 22.45
N VAL A 159 3.66 19.20 21.13
CA VAL A 159 3.55 20.45 20.36
C VAL A 159 2.35 21.27 20.83
N ALA A 160 1.18 20.65 21.02
CA ALA A 160 -0.02 21.36 21.46
C ALA A 160 0.16 21.99 22.85
N LEU A 161 0.67 21.24 23.83
CA LEU A 161 0.89 21.72 25.19
C LEU A 161 2.03 22.74 25.25
N GLY A 162 3.12 22.48 24.54
CA GLY A 162 4.28 23.39 24.48
C GLY A 162 3.92 24.74 23.90
N LEU A 163 3.21 24.76 22.77
CA LEU A 163 2.77 26.02 22.15
C LEU A 163 1.70 26.74 22.98
N ASN A 164 0.74 26.01 23.58
CA ASN A 164 -0.25 26.62 24.47
C ASN A 164 0.39 27.28 25.71
N ALA A 165 1.50 26.74 26.22
CA ALA A 165 2.25 27.34 27.31
C ALA A 165 3.14 28.51 26.86
N LEU A 166 3.70 28.43 25.64
CA LEU A 166 4.66 29.40 25.12
C LEU A 166 3.99 30.67 24.55
N VAL A 167 2.92 30.52 23.76
CA VAL A 167 2.25 31.64 23.05
C VAL A 167 1.85 32.79 23.99
N PRO A 168 1.24 32.54 25.16
CA PRO A 168 0.90 33.61 26.10
C PRO A 168 2.12 34.36 26.64
N ARG A 169 3.24 33.66 26.84
CA ARG A 169 4.50 34.15 27.43
C ARG A 169 5.35 35.00 26.48
N LEU A 170 5.01 35.07 25.20
CA LEU A 170 5.75 35.87 24.21
C LEU A 170 5.61 37.37 24.52
N LYS A 171 6.67 38.02 25.00
CA LYS A 171 6.63 39.44 25.42
C LYS A 171 6.65 40.43 24.24
N ARG A 172 7.16 40.03 23.07
CA ARG A 172 7.38 40.92 21.90
C ARG A 172 6.28 40.81 20.82
N VAL A 173 5.10 40.29 21.16
CA VAL A 173 4.05 39.96 20.18
C VAL A 173 2.74 40.66 20.57
N SER A 174 2.06 41.26 19.59
CA SER A 174 0.80 41.98 19.81
C SER A 174 -0.31 41.06 20.37
N PRO A 175 -1.29 41.58 21.14
CA PRO A 175 -2.39 40.77 21.66
C PRO A 175 -3.19 40.04 20.56
N ASN A 176 -3.41 40.69 19.41
CA ASN A 176 -4.12 40.09 18.28
C ASN A 176 -3.31 38.96 17.64
N THR A 177 -1.99 39.14 17.49
CA THR A 177 -1.12 38.07 16.97
C THR A 177 -1.06 36.88 17.94
N LYS A 178 -1.04 37.11 19.26
CA LYS A 178 -1.12 36.02 20.25
C LYS A 178 -2.42 35.22 20.13
N LEU A 179 -3.54 35.90 19.93
CA LEU A 179 -4.84 35.24 19.71
C LEU A 179 -4.80 34.36 18.46
N ILE A 180 -4.26 34.87 17.35
CA ILE A 180 -4.11 34.11 16.10
C ILE A 180 -3.21 32.89 16.33
N LEU A 181 -2.03 33.08 16.93
CA LEU A 181 -1.10 31.98 17.22
C LEU A 181 -1.75 30.91 18.10
N GLY A 182 -2.53 31.31 19.10
CA GLY A 182 -3.30 30.40 19.95
C GLY A 182 -4.31 29.56 19.16
N ARG A 183 -5.02 30.16 18.19
CA ARG A 183 -5.95 29.44 17.32
C ARG A 183 -5.26 28.48 16.34
N LEU A 184 -3.99 28.70 16.03
CA LEU A 184 -3.19 27.86 15.13
C LEU A 184 -2.43 26.74 15.84
N VAL A 185 -2.44 26.69 17.18
CA VAL A 185 -1.78 25.62 17.95
C VAL A 185 -2.25 24.22 17.54
N PRO A 186 -3.57 23.94 17.38
CA PRO A 186 -4.01 22.61 16.96
C PRO A 186 -3.51 22.22 15.57
N PHE A 187 -3.44 23.18 14.64
CA PHE A 187 -2.87 22.95 13.31
C PHE A 187 -1.40 22.55 13.40
N ALA A 188 -0.59 23.29 14.17
CA ALA A 188 0.83 23.00 14.33
C ALA A 188 1.06 21.59 14.90
N ALA A 189 0.27 21.20 15.92
CA ALA A 189 0.32 19.86 16.50
C ALA A 189 -0.02 18.76 15.48
N VAL A 190 -1.13 18.90 14.76
CA VAL A 190 -1.57 17.91 13.76
C VAL A 190 -0.60 17.82 12.58
N ALA A 191 -0.08 18.95 12.10
CA ALA A 191 0.89 19.00 11.01
C ALA A 191 2.20 18.30 11.40
N SER A 192 2.73 18.59 12.59
CA SER A 192 3.95 17.95 13.10
C SER A 192 3.77 16.44 13.29
N ALA A 193 2.67 16.01 13.92
CA ALA A 193 2.39 14.59 14.11
C ALA A 193 2.18 13.85 12.77
N SER A 194 1.49 14.46 11.82
CA SER A 194 1.25 13.88 10.49
C SER A 194 2.53 13.71 9.69
N ALA A 195 3.41 14.72 9.69
CA ALA A 195 4.71 14.65 9.04
C ALA A 195 5.61 13.58 9.69
N LEU A 196 5.72 13.59 11.03
CA LEU A 196 6.51 12.61 11.76
C LEU A 196 6.03 11.18 11.50
N ASN A 197 4.71 10.95 11.51
CA ASN A 197 4.13 9.64 11.24
C ASN A 197 4.55 9.13 9.84
N VAL A 198 4.57 9.98 8.82
CA VAL A 198 5.03 9.58 7.47
C VAL A 198 6.50 9.19 7.48
N PHE A 199 7.37 9.98 8.12
CA PHE A 199 8.81 9.67 8.20
C PHE A 199 9.10 8.39 8.99
N LEU A 200 8.34 8.12 10.06
CA LEU A 200 8.49 6.88 10.83
C LEU A 200 8.03 5.67 10.04
N MET A 201 6.86 5.76 9.41
CA MET A 201 6.26 4.66 8.64
C MET A 201 7.06 4.31 7.39
N ARG A 202 7.71 5.30 6.76
CA ARG A 202 8.46 5.13 5.50
C ARG A 202 9.96 5.34 5.66
N GLY A 203 10.46 5.27 6.89
CA GLY A 203 11.88 5.48 7.18
C GLY A 203 12.79 4.44 6.54
N GLU A 204 12.33 3.20 6.41
CA GLU A 204 13.07 2.14 5.72
C GLU A 204 13.19 2.39 4.21
N GLU A 205 12.19 3.01 3.58
CA GLU A 205 12.29 3.42 2.16
C GLU A 205 13.42 4.44 1.97
N ILE A 206 13.60 5.38 2.89
CA ILE A 206 14.70 6.36 2.85
C ILE A 206 16.06 5.66 3.01
N ARG A 207 16.14 4.65 3.88
CA ARG A 207 17.39 3.91 4.14
C ARG A 207 17.79 3.01 2.97
N GLN A 208 16.83 2.30 2.40
CA GLN A 208 17.07 1.29 1.36
C GLN A 208 16.97 1.85 -0.07
N GLY A 209 16.32 3.00 -0.25
CA GLY A 209 16.00 3.56 -1.55
C GLY A 209 14.75 2.94 -2.18
N ILE A 210 14.20 3.63 -3.17
CA ILE A 210 13.07 3.14 -3.98
C ILE A 210 13.50 2.98 -5.44
N ASP A 211 12.86 2.06 -6.15
CA ASP A 211 13.14 1.81 -7.56
C ASP A 211 12.84 3.04 -8.44
N VAL A 212 13.79 3.36 -9.31
CA VAL A 212 13.67 4.39 -10.35
C VAL A 212 13.70 3.73 -11.72
N TYR A 213 12.82 4.18 -12.62
CA TYR A 213 12.65 3.64 -13.97
C TYR A 213 12.89 4.75 -15.00
N PRO A 214 13.35 4.45 -16.22
CA PRO A 214 13.39 5.47 -17.27
C PRO A 214 11.96 5.89 -17.67
N VAL A 215 11.74 7.19 -17.88
CA VAL A 215 10.46 7.67 -18.41
C VAL A 215 10.33 7.22 -19.87
N LEU A 216 9.30 6.43 -20.17
CA LEU A 216 9.00 6.03 -21.55
C LEU A 216 8.27 7.14 -22.31
N SER A 217 8.59 7.30 -23.60
CA SER A 217 7.77 8.10 -24.53
C SER A 217 6.42 7.46 -24.82
N ASP A 218 5.46 8.25 -25.33
CA ASP A 218 4.11 7.74 -25.63
C ASP A 218 4.12 6.65 -26.70
N ALA A 219 5.05 6.74 -27.66
CA ALA A 219 5.28 5.70 -28.66
C ALA A 219 5.89 4.43 -28.04
N GLU A 220 6.81 4.55 -27.09
CA GLU A 220 7.40 3.41 -26.37
C GLU A 220 6.40 2.78 -25.39
N ARG A 221 5.51 3.55 -24.77
CA ARG A 221 4.39 3.03 -23.97
C ARG A 221 3.42 2.24 -24.82
N ALA A 222 2.99 2.75 -25.97
CA ALA A 222 2.09 2.05 -26.87
C ALA A 222 2.73 0.77 -27.42
N LYS A 223 4.00 0.82 -27.80
CA LYS A 223 4.75 -0.35 -28.28
C LYS A 223 4.95 -1.38 -27.16
N ARG A 224 5.17 -0.95 -25.92
CA ARG A 224 5.24 -1.82 -24.74
C ARG A 224 3.90 -2.49 -24.42
N GLU A 225 2.80 -1.76 -24.52
CA GLU A 225 1.46 -2.32 -24.31
C GLU A 225 1.15 -3.44 -25.33
N GLU A 226 1.74 -3.38 -26.52
CA GLU A 226 1.68 -4.44 -27.54
C GLU A 226 2.74 -5.56 -27.35
N THR A 227 3.98 -5.25 -26.97
CA THR A 227 5.09 -6.24 -26.89
C THR A 227 5.22 -6.92 -25.52
N GLY A 228 4.69 -6.32 -24.45
CA GLY A 228 4.80 -6.84 -23.08
C GLY A 228 6.21 -6.80 -22.48
N GLU A 229 7.14 -6.05 -23.10
CA GLU A 229 8.54 -5.97 -22.65
C GLU A 229 8.67 -5.19 -21.33
N PRO A 230 9.54 -5.65 -20.40
CA PRO A 230 9.70 -5.00 -19.11
C PRO A 230 10.51 -3.71 -19.19
N VAL A 231 10.10 -2.72 -18.39
CA VAL A 231 10.91 -1.53 -18.16
C VAL A 231 11.96 -1.87 -17.10
N GLN A 232 13.22 -1.86 -17.50
CA GLN A 232 14.31 -2.13 -16.58
C GLN A 232 14.43 -0.96 -15.58
N SER A 233 14.19 -1.25 -14.28
CA SER A 233 14.61 -0.34 -13.19
C SER A 233 16.09 0.00 -13.37
N LEU A 234 16.44 1.27 -13.19
CA LEU A 234 17.80 1.80 -13.29
C LEU A 234 18.59 1.55 -11.99
N GLY A 235 17.89 1.17 -10.91
CA GLY A 235 18.43 0.90 -9.58
C GLY A 235 17.56 1.50 -8.47
N LYS A 236 18.02 1.43 -7.23
CA LYS A 236 17.35 2.05 -6.06
C LYS A 236 17.96 3.39 -5.69
N SER A 237 17.15 4.44 -5.69
CA SER A 237 17.58 5.78 -5.31
C SER A 237 17.08 6.16 -3.91
N LYS A 238 18.01 6.60 -3.05
CA LYS A 238 17.70 7.14 -1.72
C LYS A 238 17.23 8.59 -1.81
N LYS A 239 17.72 9.34 -2.78
CA LYS A 239 17.23 10.69 -3.09
C LYS A 239 15.77 10.64 -3.58
N ALA A 240 15.44 9.73 -4.50
CA ALA A 240 14.06 9.52 -4.93
C ALA A 240 13.15 9.15 -3.74
N ALA A 241 13.62 8.26 -2.84
CA ALA A 241 12.89 7.89 -1.64
C ALA A 241 12.66 9.08 -0.70
N THR A 242 13.69 9.90 -0.48
CA THR A 242 13.61 11.11 0.37
C THR A 242 12.61 12.11 -0.21
N ILE A 243 12.62 12.32 -1.53
CA ILE A 243 11.64 13.17 -2.22
C ILE A 243 10.23 12.58 -2.06
N ALA A 244 10.04 11.28 -2.34
CA ALA A 244 8.74 10.63 -2.26
C ALA A 244 8.12 10.70 -0.84
N VAL A 245 8.94 10.44 0.18
CA VAL A 245 8.50 10.51 1.59
C VAL A 245 8.26 11.95 2.01
N GLY A 246 9.15 12.89 1.63
CA GLY A 246 9.02 14.32 1.90
C GLY A 246 7.76 14.93 1.29
N GLU A 247 7.49 14.67 0.01
CA GLU A 247 6.26 15.12 -0.66
C GLU A 247 5.01 14.49 -0.06
N THR A 248 5.09 13.24 0.40
CA THR A 248 3.97 12.61 1.13
C THR A 248 3.71 13.32 2.46
N ALA A 249 4.76 13.70 3.20
CA ALA A 249 4.62 14.49 4.42
C ALA A 249 4.05 15.89 4.12
N ILE A 250 4.52 16.56 3.06
CA ILE A 250 4.01 17.85 2.61
C ILE A 250 2.53 17.76 2.23
N SER A 251 2.14 16.73 1.47
CA SER A 251 0.73 16.52 1.09
C SER A 251 -0.18 16.37 2.32
N ARG A 252 0.27 15.71 3.39
CA ARG A 252 -0.48 15.63 4.65
C ARG A 252 -0.64 16.99 5.32
N VAL A 253 0.41 17.80 5.34
CA VAL A 253 0.35 19.17 5.89
C VAL A 253 -0.57 20.05 5.04
N LEU A 254 -0.40 20.03 3.72
CA LEU A 254 -1.23 20.77 2.76
C LEU A 254 -2.71 20.43 2.88
N ASN A 255 -3.06 19.18 3.19
CA ASN A 255 -4.44 18.78 3.44
C ASN A 255 -5.00 19.40 4.74
N ALA A 256 -4.21 19.41 5.82
CA ALA A 256 -4.63 19.92 7.12
C ALA A 256 -4.69 21.46 7.18
N THR A 257 -3.81 22.16 6.44
CA THR A 257 -3.69 23.62 6.46
C THR A 257 -5.01 24.36 6.20
N PRO A 258 -5.69 24.21 5.05
CA PRO A 258 -6.92 24.95 4.78
C PRO A 258 -8.03 24.61 5.78
N ILE A 259 -8.09 23.36 6.26
CA ILE A 259 -9.12 22.88 7.19
C ILE A 259 -8.94 23.46 8.60
N MET A 260 -7.69 23.60 9.06
CA MET A 260 -7.39 24.02 10.42
C MET A 260 -6.95 25.48 10.55
N VAL A 261 -6.60 26.16 9.46
CA VAL A 261 -6.17 27.57 9.45
C VAL A 261 -7.29 28.50 8.99
N VAL A 262 -8.01 28.16 7.91
CA VAL A 262 -9.02 29.08 7.34
C VAL A 262 -10.22 29.26 8.27
N PRO A 263 -10.87 28.21 8.81
CA PRO A 263 -12.05 28.40 9.66
C PRO A 263 -11.78 29.25 10.90
N PRO A 264 -10.69 29.05 11.68
CA PRO A 264 -10.42 29.91 12.82
C PRO A 264 -10.17 31.38 12.45
N LEU A 265 -9.46 31.64 11.35
CA LEU A 265 -9.19 33.01 10.90
C LEU A 265 -10.46 33.72 10.41
N VAL A 266 -11.29 33.02 9.64
CA VAL A 266 -12.60 33.54 9.18
C VAL A 266 -13.52 33.76 10.38
N LEU A 267 -13.59 32.81 11.31
CA LEU A 267 -14.40 32.92 12.51
C LEU A 267 -13.96 34.12 13.37
N LEU A 268 -12.65 34.36 13.53
CA LEU A 268 -12.14 35.55 14.23
C LEU A 268 -12.57 36.87 13.59
N GLN A 269 -12.74 36.92 12.26
CA GLN A 269 -13.28 38.12 11.60
C GLN A 269 -14.79 38.21 11.77
N LEU A 270 -15.52 37.10 11.67
CA LEU A 270 -16.98 37.07 11.87
C LEU A 270 -17.37 37.43 13.31
N GLU A 271 -16.58 37.05 14.32
CA GLU A 271 -16.77 37.42 15.73
C GLU A 271 -16.66 38.94 15.98
N LYS A 272 -16.07 39.70 15.05
CA LYS A 272 -16.05 41.18 15.12
C LYS A 272 -17.35 41.81 14.63
N THR A 273 -18.15 41.08 13.86
CA THR A 273 -19.41 41.60 13.31
C THR A 273 -20.50 41.69 14.39
N ALA A 274 -21.40 42.66 14.25
CA ALA A 274 -22.51 42.84 15.20
C ALA A 274 -23.45 41.62 15.25
N TRP A 275 -23.61 40.91 14.12
CA TRP A 275 -24.50 39.75 14.01
C TRP A 275 -24.06 38.58 14.91
N LEU A 276 -22.79 38.20 14.86
CA LEU A 276 -22.30 37.06 15.65
C LEU A 276 -22.14 37.41 17.13
N ARG A 277 -21.83 38.68 17.44
CA ARG A 277 -21.86 39.20 18.82
C ARG A 277 -23.25 39.16 19.43
N ALA A 278 -24.28 39.49 18.65
CA ALA A 278 -25.68 39.41 19.08
C ALA A 278 -26.20 37.97 19.22
N ARG A 279 -25.56 37.00 18.55
CA ARG A 279 -25.99 35.58 18.56
C ARG A 279 -24.82 34.62 18.88
N PRO A 280 -24.33 34.58 20.13
CA PRO A 280 -23.20 33.71 20.50
C PRO A 280 -23.43 32.22 20.25
N ARG A 281 -24.69 31.76 20.30
CA ARG A 281 -25.05 30.36 19.99
C ARG A 281 -24.79 29.96 18.53
N MET A 282 -24.66 30.93 17.62
CA MET A 282 -24.37 30.66 16.20
C MET A 282 -22.87 30.44 15.92
N VAL A 283 -21.98 30.69 16.88
CA VAL A 283 -20.52 30.51 16.71
C VAL A 283 -20.19 29.05 16.38
N THR A 284 -20.75 28.09 17.12
CA THR A 284 -20.48 26.66 16.89
C THR A 284 -21.04 26.15 15.55
N PRO A 285 -22.31 26.41 15.18
CA PRO A 285 -22.82 26.05 13.85
C PRO A 285 -22.05 26.70 12.70
N VAL A 286 -21.65 27.97 12.83
CA VAL A 286 -20.86 28.66 11.80
C VAL A 286 -19.47 28.04 11.68
N ASN A 287 -18.80 27.74 12.80
CA ASN A 287 -17.51 27.08 12.80
C ASN A 287 -17.58 25.69 12.16
N LEU A 288 -18.60 24.88 12.50
CA LEU A 288 -18.84 23.57 11.90
C LEU A 288 -19.09 23.68 10.39
N GLY A 289 -19.90 24.64 9.96
CA GLY A 289 -20.16 24.90 8.54
C GLY A 289 -18.89 25.31 7.78
N LEU A 290 -18.05 26.16 8.37
CA LEU A 290 -16.78 26.59 7.79
C LEU A 290 -15.80 25.41 7.66
N ILE A 291 -15.65 24.59 8.70
CA ILE A 291 -14.77 23.41 8.68
C ILE A 291 -15.27 22.40 7.63
N LEU A 292 -16.58 22.15 7.57
CA LEU A 292 -17.16 21.23 6.59
C LEU A 292 -16.94 21.72 5.15
N ALA A 293 -17.26 22.98 4.88
CA ALA A 293 -17.11 23.56 3.55
C ALA A 293 -15.64 23.57 3.10
N THR A 294 -14.72 23.98 3.97
CA THR A 294 -13.28 23.97 3.67
C THR A 294 -12.75 22.55 3.50
N SER A 295 -13.20 21.58 4.29
CA SER A 295 -12.78 20.18 4.16
C SER A 295 -13.24 19.52 2.86
N LEU A 296 -14.50 19.76 2.44
CA LEU A 296 -15.03 19.22 1.18
C LEU A 296 -14.27 19.76 -0.04
N PHE A 297 -13.87 21.03 -0.01
CA PHE A 297 -13.16 21.67 -1.11
C PHE A 297 -11.65 21.38 -1.10
N ALA A 298 -11.02 21.40 0.06
CA ALA A 298 -9.57 21.29 0.18
C ALA A 298 -9.04 19.86 0.00
N LEU A 299 -9.79 18.85 0.45
CA LEU A 299 -9.33 17.47 0.42
C LEU A 299 -8.99 16.99 -1.01
N PRO A 300 -9.87 17.17 -2.01
CA PRO A 300 -9.54 16.79 -3.40
C PRO A 300 -8.34 17.57 -3.97
N LEU A 301 -8.22 18.86 -3.63
CA LEU A 301 -7.12 19.72 -4.08
C LEU A 301 -5.77 19.27 -3.51
N ALA A 302 -5.74 18.89 -2.23
CA ALA A 302 -4.54 18.42 -1.55
C ALA A 302 -4.11 17.03 -2.02
N LEU A 303 -5.08 16.12 -2.24
CA LEU A 303 -4.80 14.78 -2.78
C LEU A 303 -4.32 14.83 -4.24
N GLY A 304 -4.79 15.81 -5.02
CA GLY A 304 -4.37 16.02 -6.40
C GLY A 304 -3.01 16.70 -6.58
N ALA A 305 -2.45 17.29 -5.51
CA ALA A 305 -1.24 18.13 -5.56
C ALA A 305 -0.04 17.42 -6.21
N PHE A 306 0.21 16.17 -5.83
CA PHE A 306 1.35 15.40 -6.32
C PHE A 306 0.87 14.13 -7.05
N PRO A 307 1.45 13.78 -8.22
CA PRO A 307 1.11 12.56 -8.96
C PRO A 307 1.66 11.30 -8.27
N GLN A 308 0.98 10.16 -8.42
CA GLN A 308 1.39 8.91 -7.77
C GLN A 308 2.71 8.35 -8.33
N ARG A 309 2.95 8.50 -9.63
CA ARG A 309 4.25 8.32 -10.26
C ARG A 309 4.81 9.69 -10.61
N GLN A 310 6.06 9.92 -10.26
CA GLN A 310 6.71 11.19 -10.46
C GLN A 310 7.92 11.02 -11.36
N ALA A 311 8.06 11.89 -12.35
CA ALA A 311 9.22 11.97 -13.21
C ALA A 311 10.12 13.13 -12.75
N ILE A 312 11.41 12.87 -12.61
CA ILE A 312 12.44 13.86 -12.27
C ILE A 312 13.64 13.71 -13.19
N SER A 313 14.44 14.76 -13.35
CA SER A 313 15.70 14.64 -14.10
C SER A 313 16.65 13.68 -13.39
N ALA A 314 17.24 12.75 -14.15
CA ALA A 314 18.20 11.80 -13.61
C ALA A 314 19.41 12.51 -12.97
N SER A 315 19.76 13.71 -13.45
CA SER A 315 20.83 14.55 -12.90
C SER A 315 20.58 15.07 -11.47
N THR A 316 19.35 15.01 -10.98
CA THR A 316 19.02 15.42 -9.59
C THR A 316 19.21 14.30 -8.58
N LEU A 317 19.34 13.06 -9.05
CA LEU A 317 19.58 11.87 -8.25
C LEU A 317 21.08 11.67 -7.96
N GLU A 318 21.44 10.48 -7.51
CA GLU A 318 22.81 10.00 -7.35
C GLU A 318 23.52 9.93 -8.71
N GLU A 319 24.85 10.09 -8.72
CA GLU A 319 25.66 10.15 -9.94
C GLU A 319 25.50 8.90 -10.83
N GLU A 320 25.22 7.75 -10.20
CA GLU A 320 24.97 6.46 -10.86
C GLU A 320 23.73 6.45 -11.79
N PHE A 321 22.83 7.42 -11.65
CA PHE A 321 21.65 7.58 -12.49
C PHE A 321 21.82 8.63 -13.59
N TRP A 322 22.89 9.43 -13.55
CA TRP A 322 23.08 10.53 -14.50
C TRP A 322 23.27 9.98 -15.92
N GLY A 323 22.54 10.55 -16.89
CA GLY A 323 22.55 10.08 -18.28
C GLY A 323 21.82 8.77 -18.56
N ARG A 324 21.24 8.11 -17.53
CA ARG A 324 20.45 6.86 -17.67
C ARG A 324 18.94 7.10 -17.72
N GLY A 325 18.51 8.36 -17.72
CA GLY A 325 17.10 8.73 -17.87
C GLY A 325 16.56 8.39 -19.26
N GLY A 326 15.25 8.18 -19.34
CA GLY A 326 14.54 7.94 -20.60
C GLY A 326 14.25 9.24 -21.34
N LYS A 327 12.98 9.47 -21.70
CA LYS A 327 12.52 10.70 -22.34
C LYS A 327 13.00 11.94 -21.58
N ASP A 328 13.64 12.86 -22.30
CA ASP A 328 14.20 14.11 -21.78
C ASP A 328 15.21 13.93 -20.62
N GLY A 329 15.86 12.76 -20.53
CA GLY A 329 16.78 12.43 -19.44
C GLY A 329 16.10 12.23 -18.09
N GLN A 330 14.79 11.95 -18.07
CA GLN A 330 14.00 11.79 -16.85
C GLN A 330 13.87 10.34 -16.39
N VAL A 331 13.72 10.18 -15.09
CA VAL A 331 13.43 8.92 -14.40
C VAL A 331 12.14 9.04 -13.62
N GLU A 332 11.31 8.00 -13.66
CA GLU A 332 10.08 7.88 -12.90
C GLU A 332 10.24 6.97 -11.68
N PHE A 333 9.63 7.34 -10.56
CA PHE A 333 9.54 6.52 -9.37
C PHE A 333 8.13 6.62 -8.77
N ASN A 334 7.76 5.65 -7.93
CA ASN A 334 6.45 5.66 -7.29
C ASN A 334 6.51 6.34 -5.92
N ARG A 335 5.52 7.21 -5.64
CA ARG A 335 5.36 7.86 -4.35
C ARG A 335 4.71 6.96 -3.28
N GLY A 336 4.31 5.72 -3.60
CA GLY A 336 3.72 4.76 -2.66
C GLY A 336 3.95 3.29 -3.01
N ILE A 337 3.58 2.39 -2.10
CA ILE A 337 3.72 0.93 -2.26
C ILE A 337 2.81 0.45 -3.39
N ILE A 338 3.40 -0.04 -4.49
CA ILE A 338 2.67 -0.80 -5.50
C ILE A 338 2.53 -2.23 -4.97
N LYS A 339 1.29 -2.69 -4.80
CA LYS A 339 0.98 -4.11 -4.75
C LYS A 339 0.92 -4.62 -6.18
N MET A 340 1.64 -5.70 -6.46
CA MET A 340 1.46 -6.42 -7.70
C MET A 340 0.73 -7.72 -7.41
N ASP A 341 -0.52 -7.77 -7.83
CA ASP A 341 -1.30 -8.99 -7.89
C ASP A 341 -1.07 -9.60 -9.28
N ILE A 342 -0.80 -10.90 -9.33
CA ILE A 342 -0.61 -11.64 -10.58
C ILE A 342 -1.88 -12.45 -10.82
N THR A 343 -2.55 -12.20 -11.94
CA THR A 343 -3.75 -12.97 -12.33
C THR A 343 -3.40 -13.89 -13.49
N THR A 344 -3.80 -15.15 -13.39
CA THR A 344 -3.71 -16.14 -14.44
C THR A 344 -5.13 -16.59 -14.85
N PRO A 345 -5.31 -17.38 -15.93
CA PRO A 345 -6.64 -17.82 -16.35
C PRO A 345 -7.47 -18.50 -15.26
N ARG A 346 -6.83 -19.19 -14.31
CA ARG A 346 -7.51 -19.95 -13.24
C ARG A 346 -7.11 -19.52 -11.83
N LEU A 347 -6.04 -18.74 -11.65
CA LEU A 347 -5.47 -18.41 -10.34
C LEU A 347 -5.35 -16.91 -10.13
N HIS A 348 -5.51 -16.50 -8.88
CA HIS A 348 -5.13 -15.17 -8.41
C HIS A 348 -4.01 -15.34 -7.39
N LEU A 349 -2.91 -14.61 -7.63
CA LEU A 349 -1.73 -14.60 -6.80
C LEU A 349 -1.61 -13.21 -6.20
N ARG A 350 -1.75 -13.11 -4.88
CA ARG A 350 -1.51 -11.87 -4.14
C ARG A 350 -0.38 -12.06 -3.14
N PRO A 351 0.34 -11.00 -2.76
CA PRO A 351 1.40 -11.09 -1.76
C PRO A 351 0.95 -11.84 -0.50
N LEU A 352 1.80 -12.75 -0.01
CA LEU A 352 1.63 -13.49 1.24
C LEU A 352 1.67 -12.52 2.42
N THR A 353 0.81 -12.77 3.40
CA THR A 353 0.79 -12.02 4.67
C THR A 353 0.76 -12.91 5.88
N LEU A 354 1.05 -12.33 7.04
CA LEU A 354 0.92 -13.02 8.32
C LEU A 354 -0.51 -13.53 8.58
N ALA A 355 -1.55 -12.82 8.09
CA ALA A 355 -2.95 -13.25 8.24
C ALA A 355 -3.24 -14.58 7.48
N ASP A 356 -2.45 -14.88 6.46
CA ASP A 356 -2.57 -16.11 5.68
C ASP A 356 -1.98 -17.33 6.42
N ALA A 357 -1.31 -17.14 7.56
CA ALA A 357 -0.68 -18.22 8.31
C ALA A 357 -1.66 -19.34 8.67
N ARG A 358 -2.91 -19.00 9.03
CA ARG A 358 -3.94 -20.01 9.35
C ARG A 358 -4.30 -20.87 8.13
N ALA A 359 -4.45 -20.25 6.96
CA ALA A 359 -4.76 -20.98 5.75
C ALA A 359 -3.52 -21.75 5.24
N ALA A 360 -2.33 -21.18 5.39
CA ALA A 360 -1.07 -21.87 5.11
C ALA A 360 -0.87 -23.09 6.02
N HIS A 361 -1.29 -22.99 7.28
CA HIS A 361 -1.22 -24.08 8.25
C HIS A 361 -2.07 -25.30 7.82
N GLU A 362 -3.17 -25.11 7.09
CA GLU A 362 -4.03 -26.22 6.61
C GLU A 362 -3.26 -27.25 5.77
N PHE A 363 -2.32 -26.79 4.94
CA PHE A 363 -1.47 -27.69 4.16
C PHE A 363 -0.10 -27.92 4.80
N ARG A 364 0.44 -26.98 5.59
CA ARG A 364 1.74 -27.16 6.27
C ARG A 364 1.70 -28.08 7.50
N ARG A 365 0.53 -28.40 8.04
CA ARG A 365 0.39 -29.43 9.09
C ARG A 365 0.35 -30.87 8.56
N ARG A 366 0.44 -31.06 7.25
CA ARG A 366 0.31 -32.38 6.60
C ARG A 366 1.68 -32.93 6.24
N GLU A 367 1.91 -34.18 6.63
CA GLU A 367 3.15 -34.92 6.32
C GLU A 367 3.40 -34.96 4.81
N GLU A 368 2.36 -35.29 4.04
CA GLU A 368 2.46 -35.45 2.59
C GLU A 368 2.94 -34.19 1.85
N VAL A 369 2.72 -33.01 2.42
CA VAL A 369 3.19 -31.70 1.92
C VAL A 369 4.58 -31.37 2.47
N MET A 370 4.78 -31.50 3.78
CA MET A 370 5.98 -31.00 4.46
C MET A 370 7.20 -31.93 4.37
N GLN A 371 7.02 -33.22 4.09
CA GLN A 371 8.12 -34.17 3.84
C GLN A 371 9.06 -33.67 2.72
N TRP A 372 8.55 -32.88 1.77
CA TRP A 372 9.30 -32.32 0.65
C TRP A 372 9.92 -30.95 0.94
N SER A 373 9.64 -30.36 2.10
CA SER A 373 10.18 -29.06 2.49
C SER A 373 11.57 -29.21 3.13
N MET A 374 12.34 -28.12 3.21
CA MET A 374 13.62 -28.10 3.93
C MET A 374 13.49 -28.47 5.42
N LYS A 375 12.33 -28.20 6.04
CA LYS A 375 12.04 -28.57 7.43
C LYS A 375 11.73 -30.07 7.58
N LYS A 376 11.26 -30.71 6.50
CA LYS A 376 10.85 -32.13 6.39
C LYS A 376 9.80 -32.62 7.38
N THR A 377 9.33 -31.75 8.28
CA THR A 377 8.39 -32.10 9.34
C THR A 377 7.21 -31.14 9.29
N PRO A 378 5.98 -31.62 9.52
CA PRO A 378 4.80 -30.79 9.65
C PRO A 378 4.95 -29.71 10.71
N ASP A 379 4.31 -28.57 10.47
CA ASP A 379 4.17 -27.55 11.52
C ASP A 379 3.24 -28.09 12.61
N LYS A 380 3.72 -28.09 13.86
CA LYS A 380 2.99 -28.65 15.00
C LYS A 380 1.76 -27.86 15.37
N ASP A 381 1.85 -26.54 15.24
CA ASP A 381 0.82 -25.58 15.58
C ASP A 381 0.86 -24.37 14.64
N LEU A 382 -0.11 -23.47 14.82
CA LEU A 382 -0.20 -22.24 14.05
C LEU A 382 1.01 -21.32 14.28
N ALA A 383 1.60 -21.32 15.48
CA ALA A 383 2.71 -20.44 15.84
C ALA A 383 3.98 -20.77 15.03
N GLU A 384 4.25 -22.06 14.78
CA GLU A 384 5.33 -22.48 13.89
C GLU A 384 5.12 -21.99 12.44
N THR A 385 3.86 -22.00 11.95
CA THR A 385 3.53 -21.47 10.63
C THR A 385 3.64 -19.94 10.58
N GLU A 386 3.17 -19.22 11.61
CA GLU A 386 3.32 -17.77 11.73
C GLU A 386 4.79 -17.35 11.76
N ALA A 387 5.64 -18.09 12.48
CA ALA A 387 7.08 -17.86 12.49
C ALA A 387 7.70 -18.06 11.09
N TRP A 388 7.27 -19.08 10.35
CA TRP A 388 7.68 -19.29 8.96
C TRP A 388 7.25 -18.14 8.05
N VAL A 389 6.00 -17.68 8.14
CA VAL A 389 5.51 -16.53 7.36
C VAL A 389 6.31 -15.27 7.72
N SER A 390 6.49 -14.98 9.01
CA SER A 390 7.27 -13.84 9.50
C SER A 390 8.69 -13.85 8.96
N LYS A 391 9.39 -15.00 9.04
CA LYS A 391 10.73 -15.18 8.47
C LYS A 391 10.74 -15.02 6.94
N THR A 392 9.70 -15.47 6.27
CA THR A 392 9.56 -15.33 4.82
C THR A 392 9.39 -13.87 4.41
N LEU A 393 8.71 -13.07 5.24
CA LEU A 393 8.46 -11.64 5.00
C LEU A 393 9.60 -10.73 5.49
N SER A 394 10.49 -11.20 6.36
CA SER A 394 11.59 -10.40 6.95
C SER A 394 12.80 -10.23 6.03
N VAL A 395 12.80 -10.89 4.89
CA VAL A 395 13.84 -10.83 3.84
C VAL A 395 13.18 -10.37 2.54
N PRO A 396 13.91 -9.93 1.51
CA PRO A 396 13.32 -9.41 0.27
C PRO A 396 12.64 -10.51 -0.58
N ASN A 397 11.94 -11.48 0.00
CA ASN A 397 11.24 -12.52 -0.76
C ASN A 397 10.00 -11.95 -1.45
N HIS A 398 9.65 -12.57 -2.57
CA HIS A 398 8.40 -12.31 -3.29
C HIS A 398 7.54 -13.57 -3.25
N VAL A 399 6.87 -13.80 -2.13
CA VAL A 399 5.98 -14.95 -1.95
C VAL A 399 4.53 -14.50 -2.01
N PHE A 400 3.74 -15.27 -2.75
CA PHE A 400 2.32 -15.06 -3.00
C PHE A 400 1.53 -16.21 -2.39
N VAL A 401 0.32 -15.92 -1.92
CA VAL A 401 -0.72 -16.94 -1.76
C VAL A 401 -1.44 -17.14 -3.07
N VAL A 402 -1.97 -18.34 -3.27
CA VAL A 402 -2.70 -18.72 -4.48
C VAL A 402 -4.15 -19.01 -4.11
N THR A 403 -5.09 -18.39 -4.82
CA THR A 403 -6.53 -18.70 -4.77
C THR A 403 -7.03 -19.06 -6.17
N GLU A 404 -8.15 -19.79 -6.26
CA GLU A 404 -8.81 -20.05 -7.55
C GLU A 404 -9.67 -18.84 -7.95
N SER A 405 -9.43 -18.25 -9.13
CA SER A 405 -10.11 -17.01 -9.56
C SER A 405 -11.64 -17.15 -9.74
N GLN A 406 -12.14 -18.38 -9.85
CA GLN A 406 -13.57 -18.68 -10.05
C GLN A 406 -14.24 -19.26 -8.78
N SER A 407 -13.51 -19.44 -7.69
CA SER A 407 -14.08 -20.00 -6.46
C SER A 407 -14.68 -18.88 -5.58
N PRO A 408 -15.94 -19.02 -5.13
CA PRO A 408 -16.55 -18.07 -4.20
C PRO A 408 -15.94 -18.13 -2.79
N SER A 409 -15.09 -19.11 -2.49
CA SER A 409 -14.58 -19.35 -1.13
C SER A 409 -13.35 -18.51 -0.74
N ASP A 410 -12.73 -17.79 -1.70
CA ASP A 410 -11.42 -17.12 -1.55
C ASP A 410 -10.38 -17.97 -0.80
N ARG A 411 -10.52 -19.30 -0.90
CA ARG A 411 -9.71 -20.27 -0.15
C ARG A 411 -8.30 -20.24 -0.70
N ILE A 412 -7.34 -20.02 0.18
CA ILE A 412 -5.92 -20.14 -0.15
C ILE A 412 -5.60 -21.62 -0.36
N ILE A 413 -5.23 -21.95 -1.59
CA ILE A 413 -4.94 -23.32 -2.04
C ILE A 413 -3.44 -23.60 -2.13
N GLY A 414 -2.58 -22.60 -1.88
CA GLY A 414 -1.14 -22.77 -1.86
C GLY A 414 -0.37 -21.48 -1.66
N THR A 415 0.95 -21.61 -1.60
CA THR A 415 1.92 -20.51 -1.64
C THR A 415 2.93 -20.75 -2.76
N ILE A 416 3.36 -19.69 -3.42
CA ILE A 416 4.31 -19.74 -4.52
C ILE A 416 5.13 -18.46 -4.56
N GLY A 417 6.40 -18.52 -4.96
CA GLY A 417 7.17 -17.31 -5.11
C GLY A 417 8.66 -17.51 -5.14
N LEU A 418 9.37 -16.40 -5.03
CA LEU A 418 10.81 -16.34 -5.01
C LEU A 418 11.32 -16.06 -3.60
N ARG A 419 12.28 -16.86 -3.16
CA ARG A 419 13.00 -16.63 -1.91
C ARG A 419 14.44 -16.25 -2.22
N PHE A 420 14.91 -15.18 -1.59
CA PHE A 420 16.31 -14.82 -1.61
C PHE A 420 17.02 -15.52 -0.46
N MET A 421 17.88 -16.49 -0.78
CA MET A 421 18.51 -17.33 0.23
C MET A 421 19.95 -17.68 -0.12
N GLU A 422 20.75 -17.87 0.93
CA GLU A 422 22.07 -18.49 0.83
C GLU A 422 21.95 -19.89 0.27
N LEU A 423 22.90 -20.26 -0.59
CA LEU A 423 23.02 -21.59 -1.12
C LEU A 423 23.06 -22.61 0.03
N PRO A 424 22.08 -23.53 0.09
CA PRO A 424 22.11 -24.59 1.06
C PRO A 424 23.40 -25.42 0.88
N PHE A 425 24.15 -25.59 1.97
CA PHE A 425 25.31 -26.50 2.04
C PHE A 425 26.51 -26.13 1.13
N ALA A 426 26.67 -24.86 0.77
CA ALA A 426 27.93 -24.37 0.19
C ALA A 426 29.11 -24.58 1.17
N SER A 427 30.24 -25.07 0.66
CA SER A 427 31.44 -25.43 1.42
C SER A 427 32.36 -24.25 1.75
N SER A 428 32.07 -23.04 1.25
CA SER A 428 32.83 -21.82 1.49
C SER A 428 32.34 -21.04 2.72
N GLU A 429 33.25 -20.34 3.42
CA GLU A 429 32.91 -19.40 4.50
C GLU A 429 32.01 -18.26 4.02
N ASP A 430 32.10 -17.90 2.73
CA ASP A 430 31.24 -16.92 2.07
C ASP A 430 30.20 -17.65 1.21
N LYS A 431 28.93 -17.70 1.67
CA LYS A 431 27.88 -18.47 1.00
C LYS A 431 27.19 -17.60 -0.05
N PRO A 432 27.25 -17.96 -1.35
CA PRO A 432 26.59 -17.17 -2.38
C PRO A 432 25.07 -17.22 -2.17
N ARG A 433 24.42 -16.07 -2.33
CA ARG A 433 22.96 -15.95 -2.24
C ARG A 433 22.35 -15.94 -3.63
N ARG A 434 21.15 -16.47 -3.77
CA ARG A 434 20.43 -16.52 -5.05
C ARG A 434 18.92 -16.50 -4.87
N TRP A 435 18.21 -16.23 -5.96
CA TRP A 435 16.76 -16.40 -6.02
C TRP A 435 16.40 -17.86 -6.25
N GLU A 436 15.55 -18.37 -5.38
CA GLU A 436 15.00 -19.71 -5.48
C GLU A 436 13.47 -19.65 -5.66
N LEU A 437 12.98 -20.22 -6.75
CA LEU A 437 11.56 -20.46 -6.96
C LEU A 437 11.11 -21.63 -6.08
N GLY A 438 10.08 -21.39 -5.26
CA GLY A 438 9.45 -22.40 -4.43
C GLY A 438 7.93 -22.33 -4.49
N TYR A 439 7.29 -23.48 -4.28
CA TYR A 439 5.84 -23.59 -4.21
C TYR A 439 5.38 -24.72 -3.29
N GLN A 440 4.24 -24.53 -2.66
CA GLN A 440 3.53 -25.51 -1.84
C GLN A 440 2.03 -25.39 -2.11
N PHE A 441 1.35 -26.50 -2.33
CA PHE A 441 -0.09 -26.49 -2.63
C PHE A 441 -0.82 -27.49 -1.75
N HIS A 442 -2.07 -27.17 -1.44
CA HIS A 442 -2.96 -28.08 -0.73
C HIS A 442 -3.19 -29.36 -1.57
N PRO A 443 -3.16 -30.56 -0.94
CA PRO A 443 -3.32 -31.85 -1.62
C PRO A 443 -4.57 -31.95 -2.51
N ASP A 444 -5.71 -31.41 -2.07
CA ASP A 444 -6.99 -31.37 -2.82
C ASP A 444 -6.88 -30.79 -4.25
N VAL A 445 -5.87 -29.97 -4.53
CA VAL A 445 -5.69 -29.30 -5.83
C VAL A 445 -4.50 -29.82 -6.63
N TRP A 446 -3.85 -30.89 -6.16
CA TRP A 446 -2.79 -31.54 -6.92
C TRP A 446 -3.31 -32.15 -8.23
N GLY A 447 -2.44 -32.27 -9.23
CA GLY A 447 -2.80 -32.81 -10.55
C GLY A 447 -3.57 -31.87 -11.47
N ARG A 448 -4.04 -30.70 -11.00
CA ARG A 448 -4.83 -29.72 -11.81
C ARG A 448 -3.99 -28.77 -12.67
N GLY A 449 -2.67 -28.83 -12.53
CA GLY A 449 -1.71 -27.97 -13.25
C GLY A 449 -1.50 -26.58 -12.64
N TYR A 450 -2.09 -26.27 -11.48
CA TYR A 450 -1.98 -24.96 -10.85
C TYR A 450 -0.56 -24.56 -10.47
N ALA A 451 0.25 -25.51 -9.97
CA ALA A 451 1.66 -25.24 -9.68
C ALA A 451 2.42 -24.78 -10.94
N THR A 452 2.18 -25.42 -12.09
CA THR A 452 2.80 -25.01 -13.36
C THR A 452 2.31 -23.64 -13.83
N GLU A 453 1.00 -23.37 -13.72
CA GLU A 453 0.42 -22.09 -14.14
C GLU A 453 0.91 -20.93 -13.27
N GLY A 454 0.80 -21.05 -11.94
CA GLY A 454 1.25 -20.02 -11.01
C GLY A 454 2.76 -19.81 -11.08
N ALA A 455 3.55 -20.89 -11.19
CA ALA A 455 5.00 -20.79 -11.30
C ALA A 455 5.42 -20.10 -12.59
N ARG A 456 4.72 -20.35 -13.71
CA ARG A 456 4.98 -19.67 -14.97
C ARG A 456 4.75 -18.17 -14.84
N ALA A 457 3.67 -17.77 -14.17
CA ALA A 457 3.37 -16.36 -13.96
C ALA A 457 4.40 -15.67 -13.04
N VAL A 458 4.87 -16.36 -12.00
CA VAL A 458 5.97 -15.87 -11.13
C VAL A 458 7.29 -15.78 -11.91
N VAL A 459 7.64 -16.79 -12.71
CA VAL A 459 8.82 -16.75 -13.57
C VAL A 459 8.71 -15.62 -14.60
N GLN A 460 7.51 -15.37 -15.14
CA GLN A 460 7.27 -14.26 -16.06
C GLN A 460 7.48 -12.91 -15.37
N ALA A 461 6.91 -12.70 -14.17
CA ALA A 461 7.13 -11.49 -13.39
C ALA A 461 8.61 -11.28 -13.02
N TRP A 462 9.34 -12.37 -12.75
CA TRP A 462 10.78 -12.35 -12.53
C TRP A 462 11.56 -11.95 -13.79
N ARG A 463 11.24 -12.54 -14.94
CA ARG A 463 11.83 -12.17 -16.24
C ARG A 463 11.51 -10.73 -16.61
N GLN A 464 10.32 -10.26 -16.22
CA GLN A 464 9.91 -8.87 -16.36
C GLN A 464 10.59 -7.94 -15.34
N GLY A 465 11.41 -8.49 -14.44
CA GLY A 465 12.12 -7.76 -13.41
C GLY A 465 11.17 -7.03 -12.46
N GLU A 466 9.95 -7.50 -12.32
CA GLU A 466 8.96 -6.95 -11.39
C GLU A 466 9.17 -7.52 -9.98
N ILE A 467 9.81 -8.68 -9.89
CA ILE A 467 10.21 -9.36 -8.64
C ILE A 467 11.62 -9.95 -8.79
N GLY A 468 12.31 -10.17 -7.67
CA GLY A 468 13.48 -11.04 -7.63
C GLY A 468 14.73 -10.49 -8.31
N ARG A 469 15.09 -9.22 -8.08
CA ARG A 469 16.34 -8.60 -8.58
C ARG A 469 17.43 -8.57 -7.51
N LEU A 470 18.65 -8.91 -7.90
CA LEU A 470 19.88 -8.59 -7.15
C LEU A 470 20.86 -7.91 -8.07
N GLU A 471 21.49 -6.86 -7.53
CA GLU A 471 22.65 -6.17 -8.10
C GLU A 471 23.90 -6.64 -7.34
N GLU A 472 24.28 -7.91 -7.49
CA GLU A 472 25.63 -8.36 -7.07
C GLU A 472 26.41 -8.81 -8.29
N GLU A 473 27.68 -8.41 -8.38
CA GLU A 473 28.64 -8.99 -9.31
C GLU A 473 29.04 -10.38 -8.80
N GLY A 474 28.91 -11.40 -9.66
CA GLY A 474 29.26 -12.78 -9.31
C GLY A 474 28.61 -13.81 -10.21
N GLU A 475 29.06 -15.06 -10.12
CA GLU A 475 28.63 -16.17 -10.99
C GLU A 475 27.11 -16.45 -10.96
N TRP A 476 26.41 -16.03 -9.89
CA TRP A 476 25.00 -16.33 -9.66
C TRP A 476 24.05 -15.15 -9.92
N ALA A 477 24.59 -14.02 -10.36
CA ALA A 477 23.84 -12.81 -10.68
C ALA A 477 22.89 -13.04 -11.86
N GLY A 478 21.64 -12.61 -11.73
CA GLY A 478 20.62 -12.75 -12.78
C GLY A 478 20.16 -14.19 -13.06
N MET A 479 20.53 -15.17 -12.21
CA MET A 479 20.10 -16.56 -12.37
C MET A 479 18.95 -16.90 -11.42
N LEU A 480 17.90 -17.54 -11.96
CA LEU A 480 16.81 -18.11 -11.18
C LEU A 480 17.04 -19.61 -10.99
N HIS A 481 16.98 -20.07 -9.75
CA HIS A 481 17.16 -21.47 -9.41
C HIS A 481 15.94 -22.07 -8.72
N ALA A 482 15.90 -23.39 -8.63
CA ALA A 482 14.93 -24.13 -7.83
C ALA A 482 15.55 -25.44 -7.34
N ALA A 483 15.51 -25.69 -6.04
CA ALA A 483 15.97 -26.94 -5.45
C ALA A 483 14.78 -27.87 -5.15
N THR A 484 14.92 -29.15 -5.47
CA THR A 484 13.92 -30.17 -5.16
C THR A 484 14.58 -31.40 -4.57
N ASN A 485 13.92 -32.09 -3.64
CA ASN A 485 14.33 -33.45 -3.27
C ASN A 485 14.37 -34.34 -4.54
N LYS A 486 15.41 -35.16 -4.68
CA LYS A 486 15.62 -36.05 -5.83
C LYS A 486 14.46 -37.01 -6.08
N GLU A 487 13.76 -37.42 -5.02
CA GLU A 487 12.59 -38.30 -5.07
C GLU A 487 11.30 -37.56 -5.44
N ASN A 488 11.27 -36.22 -5.35
CA ASN A 488 10.09 -35.42 -5.72
C ASN A 488 9.99 -35.19 -7.23
N GLU A 489 9.67 -36.25 -7.97
CA GLU A 489 9.53 -36.17 -9.42
C GLU A 489 8.44 -35.21 -9.89
N ALA A 490 7.38 -35.03 -9.10
CA ALA A 490 6.27 -34.15 -9.43
C ALA A 490 6.73 -32.69 -9.51
N SER A 491 7.53 -32.24 -8.54
CA SER A 491 8.12 -30.90 -8.57
C SER A 491 9.11 -30.74 -9.74
N GLN A 492 9.95 -31.75 -10.00
CA GLN A 492 10.88 -31.73 -11.13
C GLN A 492 10.16 -31.68 -12.49
N ARG A 493 8.99 -32.33 -12.63
CA ARG A 493 8.14 -32.20 -13.83
C ARG A 493 7.62 -30.78 -14.01
N VAL A 494 7.25 -30.09 -12.93
CA VAL A 494 6.82 -28.68 -13.00
C VAL A 494 7.98 -27.80 -13.47
N LEU A 495 9.16 -27.94 -12.87
CA LEU A 495 10.36 -27.18 -13.25
C LEU A 495 10.75 -27.38 -14.73
N ARG A 496 10.75 -28.63 -15.23
CA ARG A 496 11.01 -28.90 -16.66
C ARG A 496 10.02 -28.21 -17.59
N LYS A 497 8.72 -28.21 -17.25
CA LYS A 497 7.69 -27.51 -18.04
C LYS A 497 7.84 -25.98 -18.06
N LEU A 498 8.59 -25.43 -17.11
CA LEU A 498 8.88 -24.01 -17.02
C LEU A 498 10.16 -23.63 -17.77
N GLY A 499 10.99 -24.58 -18.18
CA GLY A 499 12.30 -24.30 -18.81
C GLY A 499 13.47 -24.28 -17.82
N PHE A 500 13.36 -25.02 -16.70
CA PHE A 500 14.50 -25.28 -15.83
C PHE A 500 15.22 -26.57 -16.24
N GLU A 501 16.55 -26.53 -16.22
CA GLU A 501 17.44 -27.66 -16.45
C GLU A 501 18.15 -28.08 -15.17
N ARG A 502 18.49 -29.36 -15.05
CA ARG A 502 19.25 -29.85 -13.89
C ARG A 502 20.68 -29.30 -13.95
N ALA A 503 21.11 -28.66 -12.87
CA ALA A 503 22.44 -28.07 -12.77
C ALA A 503 23.40 -28.96 -11.96
N ARG A 504 23.03 -29.31 -10.73
CA ARG A 504 23.87 -30.11 -9.81
C ARG A 504 23.03 -30.87 -8.78
N GLU A 505 23.63 -31.87 -8.15
CA GLU A 505 23.08 -32.52 -6.96
C GLU A 505 23.88 -32.12 -5.71
N PHE A 506 23.20 -32.03 -4.58
CA PHE A 506 23.84 -31.81 -3.29
C PHE A 506 23.14 -32.63 -2.19
N VAL A 507 23.88 -32.94 -1.14
CA VAL A 507 23.41 -33.79 -0.04
C VAL A 507 23.35 -32.95 1.23
N ASP A 508 22.24 -33.02 1.96
CA ASP A 508 22.13 -32.35 3.25
C ASP A 508 22.79 -33.18 4.39
N PRO A 509 23.00 -32.61 5.59
CA PRO A 509 23.57 -33.33 6.72
C PRO A 509 22.79 -34.57 7.19
N THR A 510 21.54 -34.73 6.73
CA THR A 510 20.71 -35.90 7.03
C THR A 510 20.79 -36.97 5.94
N GLY A 511 21.65 -36.79 4.92
CA GLY A 511 21.86 -37.74 3.82
C GLY A 511 20.83 -37.63 2.69
N THR A 512 19.93 -36.64 2.71
CA THR A 512 18.93 -36.47 1.65
C THR A 512 19.55 -35.77 0.44
N VAL A 513 19.32 -36.33 -0.74
CA VAL A 513 19.82 -35.80 -2.01
C VAL A 513 18.82 -34.81 -2.60
N TYR A 514 19.30 -33.61 -2.94
CA TYR A 514 18.57 -32.58 -3.65
C TYR A 514 19.14 -32.38 -5.05
N VAL A 515 18.26 -32.05 -5.98
CA VAL A 515 18.59 -31.67 -7.34
C VAL A 515 18.35 -30.18 -7.48
N ASP A 516 19.42 -29.44 -7.77
CA ASP A 516 19.39 -28.03 -8.11
C ASP A 516 19.05 -27.88 -9.59
N HIS A 517 18.12 -26.99 -9.89
CA HIS A 517 17.72 -26.66 -11.25
C HIS A 517 18.00 -25.20 -11.54
N LYS A 518 18.52 -24.91 -12.73
CA LYS A 518 18.78 -23.57 -13.24
C LYS A 518 17.75 -23.25 -14.32
N PHE A 519 17.16 -22.07 -14.25
CA PHE A 519 16.32 -21.56 -15.33
C PHE A 519 17.19 -21.18 -16.54
N VAL A 520 16.86 -21.71 -17.72
CA VAL A 520 17.60 -21.46 -18.97
C VAL A 520 16.76 -20.75 -20.04
N GLY A 521 15.50 -20.46 -19.72
CA GLY A 521 14.47 -20.08 -20.67
C GLY A 521 14.32 -18.59 -20.96
#